data_AF-A0A397TSC2-F1
#
_entry.id   AF-A0A397TSC2-F1
#
_cell.length_a   1.000
_cell.length_b   1.000
_cell.length_c   1.000
_cell.angle_alpha   90.00
_cell.angle_beta   90.00
_cell.angle_gamma   90.00
#
_symmetry.space_group_name_H-M   'P 1'
#
loop_
_entity.id
_entity.type
_entity.pdbx_description
1 polymer ?
#
loop_
_entity_poly.entity_id
_entity_poly.type
_entity_poly.pdbx_seq_one_letter_code
_entity_poly.pdbx_strand_id
1 'polypeptide(L)'
;MKIICEEQKPVYCLNPTHLEILHYQSLSDKKFKCIVHLFSNILHLNLNLSIGFSDKILKRIAKSYSNLKYLNLRKRYDDRLITDKGLYAIANSCHKLEYLNISYHKEFSLFTVI
;
A
#
# COMPACT_ATOMS: atom_id res chain seq x y z
N MET A 1 12.83 -8.62 -3.55
CA MET A 1 13.21 -9.23 -2.26
C MET A 1 11.92 -9.68 -1.55
N LYS A 2 11.73 -11.00 -1.37
CA LYS A 2 10.61 -11.56 -0.60
C LYS A 2 10.91 -11.31 0.87
N ILE A 3 10.12 -10.49 1.57
CA ILE A 3 10.31 -10.29 3.00
C ILE A 3 9.49 -11.35 3.72
N ILE A 4 10.13 -12.48 4.01
CA ILE A 4 9.69 -13.39 5.08
C ILE A 4 10.24 -12.78 6.37
N CYS A 5 9.35 -12.41 7.27
CA CYS A 5 9.69 -11.77 8.52
C CYS A 5 10.12 -12.86 9.53
N GLU A 6 11.35 -13.35 9.40
CA GLU A 6 12.04 -14.11 10.43
C GLU A 6 13.37 -13.42 10.77
N GLU A 7 13.75 -13.51 12.05
CA GLU A 7 14.62 -12.63 12.82
C GLU A 7 16.12 -12.64 12.46
N GLN A 8 16.52 -12.64 11.18
CA GLN A 8 17.93 -12.46 10.82
C GLN A 8 18.09 -11.48 9.66
N LYS A 9 18.73 -10.34 9.97
CA LYS A 9 19.06 -9.26 9.02
C LYS A 9 19.86 -9.80 7.82
N PRO A 10 19.36 -9.70 6.57
CA PRO A 10 20.19 -9.89 5.40
C PRO A 10 20.81 -8.56 4.97
N VAL A 11 22.07 -8.67 4.61
CA VAL A 11 22.99 -7.67 4.14
C VAL A 11 22.60 -7.25 2.69
N TYR A 12 22.38 -5.95 2.48
CA TYR A 12 22.16 -5.21 1.20
C TYR A 12 20.84 -5.38 0.40
N CYS A 13 19.86 -4.51 0.70
CA CYS A 13 19.21 -3.58 -0.23
C CYS A 13 18.22 -2.70 0.57
N LEU A 14 18.70 -1.61 1.18
CA LEU A 14 17.87 -0.76 2.05
C LEU A 14 17.00 0.27 1.28
N ASN A 15 17.17 0.40 -0.03
CA ASN A 15 16.38 1.31 -0.86
C ASN A 15 15.79 0.61 -2.09
N PRO A 16 14.96 -0.44 -1.92
CA PRO A 16 14.18 -0.93 -3.04
C PRO A 16 13.21 0.19 -3.46
N THR A 17 13.10 0.42 -4.76
CA THR A 17 12.00 1.22 -5.32
C THR A 17 10.75 0.36 -5.54
N HIS A 18 10.88 -0.96 -5.45
CA HIS A 18 9.82 -1.94 -5.68
C HIS A 18 9.65 -2.84 -4.46
N LEU A 19 8.45 -2.82 -3.86
CA LEU A 19 8.09 -3.61 -2.69
C LEU A 19 6.83 -4.41 -2.95
N GLU A 20 6.90 -5.71 -2.66
CA GLU A 20 5.76 -6.63 -2.79
C GLU A 20 5.50 -7.34 -1.46
N ILE A 21 4.27 -7.21 -0.96
CA ILE A 21 3.77 -7.88 0.25
C ILE A 21 2.46 -8.56 -0.15
N LEU A 22 2.58 -9.78 -0.65
CA LEU A 22 1.49 -10.51 -1.29
C LEU A 22 0.86 -11.50 -0.30
N HIS A 23 -0.46 -11.69 -0.39
CA HIS A 23 -1.20 -12.69 0.41
C HIS A 23 -1.04 -12.55 1.94
N TYR A 24 -0.74 -11.35 2.45
CA TYR A 24 -0.48 -11.13 3.86
C TYR A 24 -1.80 -10.92 4.64
N GLN A 25 -2.07 -11.78 5.63
CA GLN A 25 -3.39 -11.86 6.27
C GLN A 25 -3.67 -10.79 7.34
N SER A 26 -2.67 -10.08 7.84
CA SER A 26 -2.88 -9.11 8.93
C SER A 26 -1.82 -8.01 8.91
N LEU A 27 -1.91 -7.14 7.90
CA LEU A 27 -0.99 -6.01 7.73
C LEU A 27 -1.43 -4.84 8.63
N SER A 28 -1.13 -4.93 9.93
CA SER A 28 -1.48 -3.88 10.89
C SER A 28 -0.69 -2.59 10.68
N ASP A 29 -1.23 -1.45 11.14
CA ASP A 29 -0.54 -0.14 11.04
C ASP A 29 0.83 -0.14 11.73
N LYS A 30 0.99 -0.87 12.85
CA LYS A 30 2.29 -1.02 13.53
C LYS A 30 3.33 -1.68 12.61
N LYS A 31 2.96 -2.78 11.94
CA LYS A 31 3.85 -3.48 10.99
C LYS A 31 4.16 -2.58 9.79
N PHE A 32 3.14 -1.92 9.24
CA PHE A 32 3.32 -1.04 8.09
C PHE A 32 4.19 0.18 8.40
N LYS A 33 4.11 0.72 9.62
CA LYS A 33 4.99 1.79 10.08
C LYS A 33 6.46 1.37 10.05
N CYS A 34 6.78 0.14 10.47
CA CYS A 34 8.15 -0.38 10.38
C CYS A 34 8.60 -0.50 8.92
N ILE A 35 7.73 -1.00 8.03
CA ILE A 35 8.02 -1.15 6.59
C ILE A 35 8.34 0.22 5.96
N VAL A 36 7.53 1.23 6.25
CA VAL A 36 7.73 2.60 5.79
C VAL A 36 9.04 3.20 6.27
N HIS A 37 9.47 2.86 7.49
CA HIS A 37 10.75 3.31 8.03
C HIS A 37 11.94 2.59 7.38
N LEU A 38 11.77 1.33 6.99
CA LEU A 38 12.82 0.53 6.34
C LEU A 38 12.98 0.86 4.86
N PHE A 39 11.89 1.24 4.17
CA PHE A 39 11.88 1.52 2.74
C PHE A 39 11.18 2.85 2.49
N SER A 40 11.96 3.92 2.27
CA SER A 40 11.44 5.30 2.15
C SER A 40 11.18 5.77 0.72
N ASN A 41 11.76 5.11 -0.29
CA ASN A 41 11.76 5.55 -1.69
C ASN A 41 10.98 4.63 -2.63
N ILE A 42 9.85 4.07 -2.15
CA ILE A 42 9.04 3.16 -2.97
C ILE A 42 8.38 3.92 -4.13
N LEU A 43 8.57 3.38 -5.34
CA LEU A 43 7.89 3.79 -6.58
C LEU A 43 6.83 2.76 -6.99
N HIS A 44 6.99 1.49 -6.60
CA HIS A 44 6.08 0.40 -6.94
C HIS A 44 5.73 -0.40 -5.69
N LEU A 45 4.47 -0.32 -5.27
CA LEU A 45 3.95 -1.04 -4.10
C LEU A 45 2.86 -2.02 -4.52
N ASN A 46 3.08 -3.29 -4.23
CA ASN A 46 2.14 -4.36 -4.53
C ASN A 46 1.68 -5.06 -3.25
N LEU A 47 0.40 -4.89 -2.90
CA LEU A 47 -0.27 -5.51 -1.76
C LEU A 47 -1.32 -6.55 -2.20
N ASN A 48 -1.18 -7.11 -3.41
CA ASN A 48 -2.16 -8.01 -3.98
C ASN A 48 -2.51 -9.17 -3.04
N LEU A 49 -3.80 -9.38 -2.83
CA LEU A 49 -4.41 -10.39 -1.97
C LEU A 49 -4.03 -10.29 -0.48
N SER A 50 -3.41 -9.19 -0.06
CA SER A 50 -3.22 -8.88 1.35
C SER A 50 -4.49 -8.27 1.95
N ILE A 51 -4.69 -8.43 3.26
CA ILE A 51 -5.87 -7.96 3.99
C ILE A 51 -5.49 -7.32 5.33
N GLY A 52 -6.45 -6.70 6.01
CA GLY A 52 -6.25 -6.09 7.32
C GLY A 52 -5.62 -4.69 7.30
N PHE A 53 -5.50 -4.09 6.11
CA PHE A 53 -5.11 -2.68 5.94
C PHE A 53 -6.32 -1.80 5.61
N SER A 54 -6.28 -0.56 6.11
CA SER A 54 -7.38 0.40 6.07
C SER A 54 -6.95 1.77 5.54
N ASP A 55 -7.87 2.74 5.50
CA ASP A 55 -7.58 4.15 5.19
C ASP A 55 -6.39 4.73 5.95
N LYS A 56 -6.13 4.27 7.18
CA LYS A 56 -4.94 4.71 7.96
C LYS A 56 -3.64 4.35 7.25
N ILE A 57 -3.56 3.15 6.67
CA ILE A 57 -2.40 2.71 5.92
C ILE A 57 -2.31 3.44 4.59
N LEU A 58 -3.43 3.68 3.88
CA LEU A 58 -3.44 4.48 2.64
C LEU A 58 -2.93 5.91 2.87
N LYS A 59 -3.37 6.57 3.94
CA LYS A 59 -2.84 7.89 4.33
C LYS A 59 -1.35 7.86 4.64
N ARG A 60 -0.86 6.75 5.22
CA ARG A 60 0.57 6.56 5.48
C ARG A 60 1.35 6.34 4.18
N ILE A 61 0.84 5.54 3.25
CA ILE A 61 1.38 5.37 1.90
C ILE A 61 1.46 6.73 1.20
N ALA A 62 0.37 7.50 1.17
CA ALA A 62 0.29 8.83 0.57
C ALA A 62 1.37 9.78 1.12
N LYS A 63 1.55 9.80 2.45
CA LYS A 63 2.54 10.65 3.12
C LYS A 63 3.98 10.22 2.86
N SER A 64 4.23 8.91 2.81
CA SER A 64 5.59 8.36 2.78
C SER A 64 6.11 8.14 1.36
N TYR A 65 5.23 7.86 0.41
CA TYR A 65 5.57 7.49 -0.97
C TYR A 65 4.93 8.47 -1.95
N SER A 66 5.19 9.77 -1.82
CA SER A 66 4.63 10.80 -2.70
C SER A 66 5.06 10.67 -4.17
N ASN A 67 6.16 9.98 -4.45
CA ASN A 67 6.64 9.67 -5.81
C ASN A 67 6.13 8.32 -6.35
N LEU A 68 5.17 7.68 -5.68
CA LEU A 68 4.65 6.37 -6.08
C LEU A 68 4.08 6.41 -7.50
N LYS A 69 4.49 5.44 -8.32
CA LYS A 69 4.06 5.26 -9.71
C LYS A 69 3.10 4.10 -9.88
N TYR A 70 3.25 3.06 -9.06
CA TYR A 70 2.42 1.87 -9.14
C TYR A 70 1.90 1.49 -7.77
N LEU A 71 0.59 1.30 -7.66
CA LEU A 71 -0.07 0.84 -6.46
C LEU A 71 -1.10 -0.25 -6.78
N ASN A 72 -0.87 -1.46 -6.25
CA ASN A 72 -1.84 -2.53 -6.32
C ASN A 72 -2.39 -2.87 -4.93
N LEU A 73 -3.68 -2.63 -4.73
CA LEU A 73 -4.45 -2.86 -3.51
C LEU A 73 -5.48 -3.98 -3.67
N ARG A 74 -5.45 -4.75 -4.76
CA ARG A 74 -6.44 -5.80 -5.02
C ARG A 74 -6.58 -6.73 -3.82
N LYS A 75 -7.82 -6.98 -3.40
CA LYS A 75 -8.14 -7.93 -2.33
C LYS A 75 -8.84 -9.19 -2.87
N ARG A 76 -8.99 -10.20 -2.00
CA ARG A 76 -9.77 -11.42 -2.31
C ARG A 76 -11.27 -11.23 -2.05
N TYR A 77 -11.60 -10.37 -1.09
CA TYR A 77 -12.96 -9.98 -0.72
C TYR A 77 -12.94 -8.57 -0.15
N ASP A 78 -14.10 -7.93 -0.11
CA ASP A 78 -14.26 -6.59 0.44
C ASP A 78 -14.43 -6.66 1.96
N ASP A 79 -13.52 -6.04 2.69
CA ASP A 79 -13.55 -5.91 4.15
C ASP A 79 -14.06 -4.53 4.61
N ARG A 80 -14.42 -3.63 3.69
CA ARG A 80 -14.88 -2.25 3.94
C ARG A 80 -13.94 -1.42 4.81
N LEU A 81 -12.66 -1.78 4.86
CA LEU A 81 -11.65 -1.03 5.63
C LEU A 81 -11.07 0.16 4.85
N ILE A 82 -11.27 0.17 3.53
CA ILE A 82 -10.87 1.25 2.64
C ILE A 82 -12.11 1.93 2.08
N THR A 83 -12.13 3.25 2.20
CA THR A 83 -13.19 4.11 1.70
C THR A 83 -12.62 5.16 0.73
N ASP A 84 -13.49 5.97 0.14
CA ASP A 84 -13.10 7.12 -0.69
C ASP A 84 -12.10 8.05 0.02
N LYS A 85 -12.13 8.14 1.36
CA LYS A 85 -11.19 8.98 2.13
C LYS A 85 -9.74 8.48 2.02
N GLY A 86 -9.54 7.17 1.96
CA GLY A 86 -8.22 6.57 1.78
C GLY A 86 -7.71 6.82 0.37
N LEU A 87 -8.55 6.61 -0.64
CA LEU A 87 -8.19 6.86 -2.04
C LEU A 87 -7.94 8.33 -2.33
N TYR A 88 -8.76 9.24 -1.78
CA TYR A 88 -8.55 10.68 -1.89
C TYR A 88 -7.16 11.07 -1.38
N ALA A 89 -6.71 10.49 -0.26
CA ALA A 89 -5.37 10.75 0.26
C ALA A 89 -4.26 10.30 -0.72
N ILE A 90 -4.44 9.16 -1.39
CA ILE A 90 -3.52 8.70 -2.44
C ILE A 90 -3.53 9.68 -3.62
N ALA A 91 -4.70 10.00 -4.16
CA ALA A 91 -4.84 10.90 -5.31
C ALA A 91 -4.26 12.30 -5.03
N ASN A 92 -4.46 12.82 -3.82
CA ASN A 92 -4.01 14.14 -3.40
C ASN A 92 -2.50 14.23 -3.08
N SER A 93 -1.76 13.11 -3.01
CA SER A 93 -0.34 13.13 -2.63
C SER A 93 0.58 12.39 -3.60
N CYS A 94 0.09 11.33 -4.24
CA CYS A 94 0.85 10.51 -5.19
C CYS A 94 0.60 10.99 -6.62
N HIS A 95 0.98 12.23 -6.96
CA HIS A 95 0.69 12.83 -8.27
C HIS A 95 1.45 12.17 -9.45
N LYS A 96 2.41 11.30 -9.16
CA LYS A 96 3.16 10.52 -10.17
C LYS A 96 2.57 9.12 -10.41
N LEU A 97 1.39 8.84 -9.86
CA LEU A 97 0.77 7.52 -9.96
C LEU A 97 0.33 7.25 -11.41
N GLU A 98 0.91 6.23 -12.01
CA GLU A 98 0.65 5.77 -13.38
C GLU A 98 -0.27 4.54 -13.40
N TYR A 99 -0.30 3.77 -12.30
CA TYR A 99 -1.13 2.57 -12.15
C TYR A 99 -1.74 2.45 -10.77
N LEU A 100 -3.06 2.22 -10.72
CA LEU A 100 -3.81 1.94 -9.51
C LEU A 100 -4.74 0.74 -9.71
N ASN A 101 -4.62 -0.29 -8.88
CA ASN A 101 -5.55 -1.42 -8.85
C ASN A 101 -6.29 -1.49 -7.51
N ILE A 102 -7.61 -1.30 -7.58
CA ILE A 102 -8.54 -1.30 -6.44
C ILE A 102 -9.63 -2.38 -6.62
N SER A 103 -9.35 -3.42 -7.38
CA SER A 103 -10.31 -4.52 -7.58
C SER A 103 -10.73 -5.15 -6.25
N TYR A 104 -12.02 -5.49 -6.13
CA TYR A 104 -12.65 -6.08 -4.94
C TYR A 104 -12.71 -5.18 -3.70
N HIS A 105 -12.68 -3.86 -3.89
CA HIS A 105 -13.21 -2.89 -2.92
C HIS A 105 -14.53 -2.36 -3.50
N LYS A 106 -15.68 -2.62 -2.86
CA LYS A 106 -17.01 -2.32 -3.44
C LYS A 106 -17.59 -0.99 -2.98
N GLU A 107 -16.89 -0.24 -2.12
CA GLU A 107 -17.41 0.98 -1.51
C GLU A 107 -17.13 2.28 -2.29
N PHE A 108 -16.57 2.20 -3.50
CA PHE A 108 -16.34 3.39 -4.30
C PHE A 108 -17.66 3.93 -4.83
N SER A 109 -18.09 5.04 -4.25
CA SER A 109 -19.19 5.81 -4.79
C SER A 109 -18.71 6.48 -6.07
N LEU A 110 -19.45 6.30 -7.16
CA LEU A 110 -19.20 6.83 -8.52
C LEU A 110 -19.01 8.37 -8.62
N PHE A 111 -18.97 9.09 -7.49
CA PHE A 111 -19.02 10.54 -7.42
C PHE A 111 -17.72 11.22 -6.96
N THR A 112 -16.69 10.50 -6.51
CA THR A 112 -15.52 11.12 -5.86
C THR A 112 -14.23 11.10 -6.71
N VAL A 113 -14.29 10.66 -7.97
CA VAL A 113 -13.12 10.66 -8.89
C VAL A 113 -13.42 11.48 -10.13
N ILE A 114 -13.58 12.79 -9.94
CA ILE A 114 -13.36 13.83 -10.97
C ILE A 114 -12.64 14.99 -10.29
#